data_AF-A0A9P8VVQ5-F1
#
_entry.id   AF-A0A9P8VVQ5-F1
#
_cell.length_a   1.000
_cell.length_b   1.000
_cell.length_c   1.000
_cell.angle_alpha   90.00
_cell.angle_beta   90.00
_cell.angle_gamma   90.00
#
_symmetry.space_group_name_H-M   'P 1'
#
loop_
_entity.id
_entity.type
_entity.pdbx_description
1 polymer ?
#
loop_
_entity_poly.entity_id
_entity_poly.type
_entity_poly.pdbx_seq_one_letter_code
_entity_poly.pdbx_strand_id
1 'polypeptide(L)'
;MAVIYARNKALDVNPPGGASHLTRGGSDWLWAVCAVFTLSFVRDSSAPAEGTTNLDRCQLVYYLLSFKARNGEKIFHYLFTIGLFVGAVAYFAMASDLGLLRPYD
;
A
#
# COMPACT_ATOMS: atom_id res chain seq x y z
N MET A 1 -20.71 -39.95 -3.68
CA MET A 1 -19.73 -39.05 -4.34
C MET A 1 -20.47 -38.18 -5.34
N ALA A 2 -20.60 -36.88 -5.06
CA ALA A 2 -21.25 -35.94 -5.99
C ALA A 2 -20.18 -35.33 -6.91
N VAL A 3 -20.31 -35.57 -8.21
CA VAL A 3 -19.43 -35.00 -9.24
C VAL A 3 -20.06 -33.71 -9.75
N ILE A 4 -19.40 -32.57 -9.56
CA ILE A 4 -19.84 -31.28 -10.08
C ILE A 4 -19.29 -31.13 -11.50
N TYR A 5 -20.21 -31.07 -12.47
CA TYR A 5 -19.87 -30.83 -13.88
C TYR A 5 -19.94 -29.34 -14.18
N ALA A 6 -18.89 -28.80 -14.82
CA ALA A 6 -18.92 -27.44 -15.34
C ALA A 6 -19.96 -27.35 -16.46
N ARG A 7 -21.12 -26.73 -16.18
CA ARG A 7 -22.15 -26.43 -17.18
C ARG A 7 -22.20 -24.97 -17.60
N ASN A 8 -21.43 -24.12 -16.93
CA ASN A 8 -21.38 -22.70 -17.25
C ASN A 8 -20.25 -22.42 -18.24
N LYS A 9 -20.63 -22.03 -19.45
CA LYS A 9 -19.76 -21.58 -20.54
C LYS A 9 -19.62 -20.05 -20.58
N ALA A 10 -20.01 -19.34 -19.52
CA ALA A 10 -20.03 -17.88 -19.49
C ALA A 10 -18.68 -17.23 -19.80
N LEU A 11 -17.56 -17.89 -19.49
CA LEU A 11 -16.22 -17.39 -19.83
C LEU A 11 -15.84 -17.59 -21.31
N ASP A 12 -16.51 -18.51 -22.01
CA ASP A 12 -16.35 -18.67 -23.47
C ASP A 12 -17.16 -17.60 -24.23
N VAL A 13 -18.28 -17.17 -23.65
CA VAL A 13 -19.19 -16.16 -24.23
C VAL A 13 -18.80 -14.73 -23.84
N ASN A 14 -18.31 -14.55 -22.61
CA ASN A 14 -17.79 -13.30 -22.08
C ASN A 14 -16.39 -13.58 -21.50
N PRO A 15 -15.37 -13.66 -22.37
CA PRO A 15 -14.00 -13.85 -21.92
C PRO A 15 -13.65 -12.75 -20.91
N PRO A 16 -12.93 -13.07 -19.83
CA PRO A 16 -12.53 -12.06 -18.87
C PRO A 16 -11.66 -11.05 -19.61
N GLY A 17 -12.18 -9.84 -19.84
CA GLY A 17 -11.44 -8.73 -20.46
C GLY A 17 -10.27 -8.20 -19.62
N GLY A 18 -9.80 -9.01 -18.67
CA GLY A 18 -8.88 -8.68 -17.58
C GLY A 18 -7.44 -9.12 -17.84
N ALA A 19 -7.04 -9.40 -19.08
CA ALA A 19 -5.62 -9.32 -19.48
C ALA A 19 -5.22 -7.85 -19.74
N SER A 20 -5.89 -6.91 -19.08
CA SER A 20 -5.61 -5.49 -19.15
C SER A 20 -4.38 -5.21 -18.28
N HIS A 21 -3.22 -5.24 -18.93
CA HIS A 21 -2.03 -4.62 -18.38
C HIS A 21 -2.31 -3.14 -18.12
N LEU A 22 -1.88 -2.65 -16.97
CA LEU A 22 -1.87 -1.23 -16.69
C LEU A 22 -1.06 -0.52 -17.79
N THR A 23 -1.54 0.64 -18.24
CA THR A 23 -0.73 1.49 -19.09
C THR A 23 0.51 1.94 -18.33
N ARG A 24 1.59 2.28 -19.05
CA ARG A 24 2.82 2.79 -18.42
C ARG A 24 2.52 3.96 -17.46
N GLY A 25 1.70 4.92 -17.91
CA GLY A 25 1.28 6.04 -17.07
C GLY A 25 0.42 5.64 -15.86
N GLY A 26 -0.39 4.57 -15.99
CA GLY A 26 -1.15 4.01 -14.86
C GLY A 26 -0.24 3.42 -13.79
N SER A 27 0.76 2.64 -14.17
CA SER A 27 1.75 2.08 -13.22
C SER A 27 2.64 3.17 -12.61
N ASP A 28 3.13 4.13 -13.41
CA ASP A 28 3.94 5.26 -12.92
C ASP A 28 3.19 6.07 -11.85
N TRP A 29 1.89 6.28 -12.04
CA TRP A 29 1.03 6.94 -11.06
C TRP A 29 0.87 6.11 -9.78
N LEU A 30 0.66 4.81 -9.89
CA LEU A 30 0.54 3.93 -8.72
C LEU A 30 1.85 3.90 -7.91
N TRP A 31 3.00 3.89 -8.58
CA TRP A 31 4.31 4.03 -7.95
C TRP A 31 4.50 5.39 -7.27
N ALA A 32 4.02 6.48 -7.89
CA ALA A 32 4.07 7.81 -7.27
C ALA A 32 3.26 7.86 -5.96
N VAL A 33 2.04 7.30 -5.93
CA VAL A 33 1.21 7.25 -4.72
C VAL A 33 1.83 6.31 -3.67
N CYS A 34 2.36 5.16 -4.09
CA CYS A 34 3.12 4.27 -3.21
C CYS A 34 4.30 4.99 -2.56
N ALA A 35 5.04 5.80 -3.32
CA ALA A 35 6.14 6.60 -2.81
C ALA A 35 5.65 7.64 -1.79
N VAL A 36 4.52 8.33 -2.02
CA VAL A 36 3.95 9.29 -1.05
C VAL A 36 3.59 8.61 0.27
N PHE A 37 2.91 7.45 0.21
CA PHE A 37 2.57 6.70 1.41
C PHE A 37 3.81 6.15 2.12
N THR A 38 4.80 5.66 1.37
CA THR A 38 6.04 5.12 1.95
C THR A 38 6.92 6.23 2.53
N LEU A 39 7.02 7.39 1.88
CA LEU A 39 7.74 8.57 2.37
C LEU A 39 7.15 9.12 3.66
N SER A 40 5.85 8.91 3.88
CA SER A 40 5.22 9.21 5.17
C SER A 40 5.80 8.37 6.34
N PHE A 41 6.53 7.29 6.04
CA PHE A 41 7.27 6.45 6.99
C PHE A 41 8.80 6.58 6.89
N VAL A 42 9.34 7.23 5.84
CA VAL A 42 10.79 7.26 5.58
C VAL A 42 11.51 8.20 6.54
N ARG A 43 12.68 7.73 6.98
CA ARG A 43 13.58 8.48 7.83
C ARG A 43 14.33 9.58 7.09
N ASP A 44 14.18 10.84 7.50
CA ASP A 44 15.14 11.89 7.17
C ASP A 44 16.52 11.48 7.71
N SER A 45 17.32 10.95 6.81
CA SER A 45 18.65 10.39 7.06
C SER A 45 19.74 11.45 6.94
N SER A 46 19.38 12.71 6.62
CA SER A 46 20.34 13.79 6.38
C SER A 46 20.80 14.54 7.65
N ALA A 47 20.25 14.19 8.82
CA ALA A 47 20.61 14.86 10.07
C ALA A 47 21.99 14.41 10.59
N PRO A 48 22.95 15.33 10.82
CA PRO A 48 24.29 14.99 11.28
C PRO A 48 24.26 14.32 12.66
N ALA A 49 24.96 13.19 12.75
CA ALA A 49 25.07 12.37 13.94
C ALA A 49 26.08 12.97 14.92
N GLU A 50 25.73 14.08 15.57
CA GLU A 50 26.46 14.53 16.76
C GLU A 50 25.55 15.38 17.66
N GLY A 51 25.27 14.89 18.87
CA GLY A 51 24.77 15.71 19.97
C GLY A 51 23.25 15.92 20.10
N THR A 52 22.39 15.25 19.34
CA THR A 52 20.94 15.29 19.61
C THR A 52 20.48 14.06 20.38
N THR A 53 19.83 14.30 21.53
CA THR A 53 19.21 13.28 22.36
C THR A 53 18.28 12.38 21.54
N ASN A 54 18.14 11.14 21.99
CA ASN A 54 17.57 9.96 21.31
C ASN A 54 16.05 10.04 20.97
N LEU A 55 15.54 11.21 20.62
CA LEU A 55 14.23 11.43 19.99
C LEU A 55 14.40 11.11 18.50
N ASP A 56 14.20 9.84 18.16
CA ASP A 56 14.57 9.09 16.94
C ASP A 56 13.89 9.52 15.62
N ARG A 57 13.60 10.82 15.48
CA ARG A 57 13.23 11.66 14.34
C ARG A 57 12.44 11.20 13.12
N CYS A 58 12.22 9.93 12.77
CA CYS A 58 11.56 9.71 11.50
C CYS A 58 10.70 8.45 11.25
N GLN A 59 10.31 7.73 12.29
CA GLN A 59 9.01 7.05 12.34
C GLN A 59 7.94 7.93 13.01
N LEU A 60 8.28 9.20 13.20
CA LEU A 60 7.95 9.91 14.42
C LEU A 60 7.21 11.22 14.14
N VAL A 61 6.90 11.63 12.90
CA VAL A 61 6.07 12.85 12.75
C VAL A 61 4.64 12.57 13.21
N TYR A 62 3.93 11.60 12.63
CA TYR A 62 2.58 11.24 13.09
C TYR A 62 2.58 10.47 14.42
N TYR A 63 3.57 9.60 14.66
CA TYR A 63 3.68 8.87 15.92
C TYR A 63 4.16 9.76 17.09
N LEU A 64 5.01 10.79 16.89
CA LEU A 64 5.28 11.84 17.90
C LEU A 64 4.16 12.85 18.03
N LEU A 65 3.43 13.19 16.97
CA LEU A 65 2.18 13.93 17.15
C LEU A 65 1.25 13.15 18.08
N SER A 66 1.24 11.81 18.01
CA SER A 66 0.55 10.95 18.96
C SER A 66 1.12 11.03 20.40
N PHE A 67 2.42 11.27 20.59
CA PHE A 67 3.00 11.51 21.92
C PHE A 67 2.69 12.92 22.47
N LYS A 68 2.53 13.92 21.59
CA LYS A 68 2.13 15.29 21.95
C LYS A 68 0.62 15.46 22.07
N ALA A 69 -0.15 14.54 21.49
CA ALA A 69 -1.59 14.45 21.57
C ALA A 69 -2.05 14.09 22.99
N ARG A 70 -3.06 14.81 23.50
CA ARG A 70 -3.66 14.52 24.80
C ARG A 70 -4.27 13.11 24.78
N ASN A 71 -4.33 12.46 25.95
CA ASN A 71 -4.95 11.14 26.11
C ASN A 71 -6.42 11.22 25.63
N GLY A 72 -6.66 10.80 24.38
CA GLY A 72 -7.94 10.95 23.65
C GLY A 72 -7.78 11.19 22.14
N GLU A 73 -6.76 11.96 21.73
CA GLU A 73 -6.53 12.32 20.31
C GLU A 73 -5.63 11.30 19.58
N LYS A 74 -5.00 10.39 20.33
CA LYS A 74 -4.08 9.35 19.83
C LYS A 74 -4.77 8.34 18.91
N ILE A 75 -6.06 8.11 19.12
CA ILE A 75 -6.86 7.17 18.31
C ILE A 75 -6.87 7.56 16.83
N PHE A 76 -6.96 8.86 16.53
CA PHE A 76 -6.96 9.35 15.15
C PHE A 76 -5.60 9.16 14.47
N HIS A 77 -4.51 9.30 15.23
CA HIS A 77 -3.17 9.08 14.72
C HIS A 77 -2.93 7.61 14.40
N TYR A 78 -3.44 6.69 15.21
CA TYR A 78 -3.36 5.25 14.91
C TYR A 78 -4.18 4.86 13.69
N LEU A 79 -5.43 5.34 13.60
CA LEU A 79 -6.29 5.07 12.43
C LEU A 79 -5.65 5.60 11.14
N PHE A 80 -5.07 6.80 11.19
CA PHE A 80 -4.39 7.39 10.05
C PHE A 80 -3.12 6.62 9.65
N THR A 81 -2.32 6.19 10.64
CA THR A 81 -1.09 5.42 10.40
C THR A 81 -1.38 4.05 9.78
N ILE A 82 -2.38 3.33 10.31
CA ILE A 82 -2.79 2.04 9.76
C ILE A 82 -3.37 2.22 8.35
N GLY A 83 -4.14 3.28 8.10
CA GLY A 83 -4.66 3.61 6.77
C GLY A 83 -3.55 3.88 5.75
N LEU A 84 -2.54 4.67 6.11
CA LEU A 84 -1.37 4.91 5.26
C LEU A 84 -0.58 3.62 4.98
N PHE A 85 -0.46 2.73 5.96
CA PHE A 85 0.25 1.47 5.80
C PHE A 85 -0.50 0.52 4.86
N VAL A 86 -1.80 0.34 5.07
CA VAL A 86 -2.66 -0.48 4.18
C VAL A 86 -2.67 0.10 2.77
N GLY A 87 -2.74 1.43 2.65
CA GLY A 87 -2.64 2.14 1.37
C GLY A 87 -1.32 1.86 0.64
N ALA A 88 -0.19 1.91 1.34
CA ALA A 88 1.12 1.60 0.76
C ALA A 88 1.18 0.17 0.22
N VAL A 89 0.71 -0.82 1.00
CA VAL A 89 0.68 -2.23 0.59
C VAL A 89 -0.22 -2.44 -0.63
N ALA A 90 -1.40 -1.83 -0.65
CA ALA A 90 -2.34 -1.95 -1.76
C ALA A 90 -1.77 -1.34 -3.05
N TYR A 91 -1.24 -0.12 -2.99
CA TYR A 91 -0.66 0.54 -4.16
C TYR A 91 0.61 -0.16 -4.65
N PHE A 92 1.45 -0.68 -3.75
CA PHE A 92 2.59 -1.51 -4.12
C PHE A 92 2.16 -2.78 -4.87
N ALA A 93 1.17 -3.51 -4.35
CA ALA A 93 0.69 -4.75 -4.97
C ALA A 93 0.08 -4.51 -6.36
N MET A 94 -0.66 -3.41 -6.54
CA MET A 94 -1.21 -3.00 -7.83
C MET A 94 -0.13 -2.53 -8.80
N ALA A 95 0.83 -1.72 -8.34
CA ALA A 95 1.92 -1.20 -9.18
C ALA A 95 2.91 -2.30 -9.63
N SER A 96 3.02 -3.37 -8.84
CA SER A 96 3.92 -4.50 -9.08
C SER A 96 3.25 -5.68 -9.77
N ASP A 97 1.98 -5.54 -10.19
CA ASP A 97 1.19 -6.57 -10.88
C ASP A 97 1.04 -7.91 -10.10
N LEU A 98 1.12 -7.92 -8.77
CA LEU A 98 1.04 -9.15 -7.95
C LEU A 98 -0.35 -9.84 -8.01
N GLY A 99 -1.39 -9.11 -8.37
CA GLY A 99 -2.76 -9.62 -8.47
C GLY A 99 -3.08 -10.34 -9.78
N LEU A 100 -2.17 -10.31 -10.76
CA LEU A 100 -2.41 -10.88 -12.08
C LEU A 100 -2.10 -12.39 -12.11
N LEU A 101 -2.97 -13.19 -11.51
CA LEU A 101 -2.98 -14.64 -11.71
C LEU A 101 -3.90 -14.99 -12.88
N ARG A 102 -3.32 -15.09 -14.10
CA ARG A 102 -3.62 -16.14 -15.09
C ARG A 102 -2.48 -16.27 -16.11
N PRO A 103 -1.51 -17.15 -15.84
CA PRO A 103 -0.77 -17.82 -16.90
C PRO A 103 -1.72 -18.81 -17.56
N TYR A 104 -2.05 -18.60 -18.83
CA TYR A 104 -2.41 -19.71 -19.71
C TYR A 104 -1.20 -19.96 -20.61
N ASP A 105 -0.58 -21.11 -20.38
CA ASP A 105 0.06 -21.91 -21.42
C ASP A 105 -0.98 -22.30 -22.49
#